data_AF-A0A0F6CK47-F1
#
_entry.id   AF-A0A0F6CK47-F1
#
_cell.length_a   1.000
_cell.length_b   1.000
_cell.length_c   1.000
_cell.angle_alpha   90.00
_cell.angle_beta   90.00
_cell.angle_gamma   90.00
#
_symmetry.space_group_name_H-M   'P 1'
#
loop_
_entity.id
_entity.type
_entity.pdbx_description
1 polymer ?
#
loop_
_entity_poly.entity_id
_entity_poly.type
_entity_poly.pdbx_seq_one_letter_code
_entity_poly.pdbx_strand_id
1 'polypeptide(L)'
;MSLSEVGKRLIQETINSDLINNLGNIVHKLIPMLESRQESTILPYLAGNEVEDKYLADLQKLPAEFEKLVEENDIRSAIKLVLNISKEYSSVIEVRKPWELYKNNKTQELANVLFAGTCAIRTVFVLLEPILTTKSKEVYEQMNFTPEQTQLKNINNFEQLLNHKINKSKKLFQKLDVTDPNVNLKPLEQQETKTKEVKDKKAKESSKQSPKEPTKEQAKEPTK
;
A
#
# COMPACT_ATOMS: atom_id res chain seq x y z
N MET A 1 9.00 19.07 21.13
CA MET A 1 10.42 18.68 21.33
C MET A 1 10.99 18.26 19.98
N SER A 2 12.28 18.53 19.71
CA SER A 2 13.00 17.86 18.62
C SER A 2 13.37 16.45 19.08
N LEU A 3 13.24 15.46 18.20
CA LEU A 3 13.72 14.11 18.48
C LEU A 3 15.26 14.12 18.43
N SER A 4 15.93 13.45 19.38
CA SER A 4 17.39 13.31 19.37
C SER A 4 17.86 12.52 18.14
N GLU A 5 19.10 12.73 17.68
CA GLU A 5 19.64 11.98 16.53
C GLU A 5 19.64 10.46 16.76
N VAL A 6 19.85 10.02 18.01
CA VAL A 6 19.71 8.61 18.42
C VAL A 6 18.27 8.13 18.23
N GLY A 7 17.28 8.92 18.67
CA GLY A 7 15.86 8.60 18.48
C GLY A 7 15.44 8.56 17.00
N LYS A 8 15.95 9.49 16.17
CA LYS A 8 15.70 9.48 14.72
C LYS A 8 16.25 8.21 14.06
N ARG A 9 17.49 7.83 14.39
CA ARG A 9 18.15 6.61 13.87
C ARG A 9 17.40 5.35 14.29
N LEU A 10 17.01 5.23 15.55
CA LEU A 10 16.22 4.09 16.02
C LEU A 10 14.87 3.98 15.30
N ILE A 11 14.18 5.10 15.06
CA ILE A 11 12.95 5.12 14.26
C ILE A 11 13.23 4.75 12.79
N GLN A 12 14.32 5.25 12.20
CA GLN A 12 14.73 4.89 10.83
C GLN A 12 15.01 3.39 10.68
N GLU A 13 15.76 2.80 11.60
CA GLU A 13 16.10 1.38 11.60
C GLU A 13 14.85 0.52 11.82
N THR A 14 13.96 0.92 12.72
CA THR A 14 12.68 0.24 12.98
C THR A 14 11.76 0.32 11.76
N ILE A 15 11.56 1.49 11.15
CA ILE A 15 10.70 1.64 9.96
C ILE A 15 11.31 0.91 8.75
N ASN A 16 12.63 0.99 8.54
CA ASN A 16 13.28 0.26 7.45
C ASN A 16 13.20 -1.26 7.65
N SER A 17 13.42 -1.75 8.87
CA SER A 17 13.35 -3.17 9.18
C SER A 17 11.92 -3.70 9.16
N ASP A 18 11.06 -3.20 10.05
CA ASP A 18 9.76 -3.82 10.29
C ASP A 18 8.72 -3.48 9.21
N LEU A 19 8.69 -2.24 8.70
CA LEU A 19 7.72 -1.82 7.67
C LEU A 19 8.23 -2.06 6.24
N ILE A 20 9.43 -1.58 5.90
CA ILE A 20 9.90 -1.59 4.50
C ILE A 20 10.48 -2.96 4.10
N ASN A 21 11.30 -3.59 4.94
CA ASN A 21 11.92 -4.88 4.61
C ASN A 21 10.99 -6.09 4.82
N ASN A 22 9.89 -6.01 5.58
CA ASN A 22 8.93 -7.11 5.68
C ASN A 22 7.67 -6.85 4.86
N LEU A 23 6.86 -5.87 5.26
CA LEU A 23 5.58 -5.59 4.60
C LEU A 23 5.77 -5.06 3.17
N GLY A 24 6.73 -4.15 2.97
CA GLY A 24 7.11 -3.70 1.63
C GLY A 24 7.62 -4.83 0.72
N ASN A 25 8.28 -5.85 1.28
CA ASN A 25 8.75 -7.01 0.53
C ASN A 25 7.61 -7.92 0.05
N ILE A 26 6.49 -8.06 0.76
CA ILE A 26 5.31 -8.76 0.19
C ILE A 26 4.85 -8.02 -1.06
N VAL A 27 4.58 -6.72 -0.93
CA VAL A 27 4.03 -5.87 -1.99
C VAL A 27 4.95 -5.87 -3.22
N HIS A 28 6.26 -5.76 -3.01
CA HIS A 28 7.27 -5.74 -4.08
C HIS A 28 7.55 -7.10 -4.71
N LYS A 29 7.41 -8.23 -3.97
CA LYS A 29 7.50 -9.58 -4.56
C LYS A 29 6.21 -9.96 -5.30
N LEU A 30 5.05 -9.67 -4.72
CA LEU A 30 3.75 -10.15 -5.19
C LEU A 30 3.27 -9.44 -6.46
N ILE A 31 3.19 -8.10 -6.43
CA ILE A 31 2.47 -7.36 -7.48
C ILE A 31 3.14 -7.47 -8.86
N PRO A 32 4.47 -7.38 -9.00
CA PRO A 32 5.12 -7.65 -10.28
C PRO A 32 4.92 -9.09 -10.76
N MET A 33 4.66 -10.06 -9.88
CA MET A 33 4.37 -11.45 -10.26
C MET A 33 2.92 -11.64 -10.69
N LEU A 34 1.94 -10.98 -10.05
CA LEU A 34 0.56 -10.92 -10.54
C LEU A 34 0.51 -10.26 -11.92
N GLU A 35 1.17 -9.11 -12.10
CA GLU A 35 1.23 -8.38 -13.39
C GLU A 35 1.91 -9.22 -14.49
N SER A 36 3.06 -9.86 -14.22
CA SER A 36 3.83 -10.57 -15.26
C SER A 36 3.49 -12.05 -15.48
N ARG A 37 2.69 -12.69 -14.62
CA ARG A 37 2.43 -14.14 -14.66
C ARG A 37 0.96 -14.55 -14.59
N GLN A 38 0.08 -13.63 -14.20
CA GLN A 38 -1.38 -13.85 -14.11
C GLN A 38 -2.18 -12.69 -14.71
N GLU A 39 -1.57 -11.88 -15.59
CA GLU A 39 -2.22 -10.76 -16.29
C GLU A 39 -2.97 -9.81 -15.33
N SER A 40 -2.31 -9.47 -14.21
CA SER A 40 -2.86 -8.65 -13.12
C SER A 40 -4.15 -9.19 -12.50
N THR A 41 -4.42 -10.49 -12.61
CA THR A 41 -5.66 -11.13 -12.11
C THR A 41 -5.31 -12.14 -11.00
N ILE A 42 -6.00 -12.02 -9.86
CA ILE A 42 -5.87 -12.94 -8.72
C ILE A 42 -6.69 -14.19 -9.02
N LEU A 43 -6.02 -15.28 -9.39
CA LEU A 43 -6.70 -16.53 -9.76
C LEU A 43 -7.21 -17.31 -8.53
N PRO A 44 -8.23 -18.17 -8.67
CA PRO A 44 -8.80 -18.94 -7.58
C PRO A 44 -7.81 -19.85 -6.84
N TYR A 45 -7.99 -19.93 -5.52
CA TYR A 45 -7.31 -20.89 -4.65
C TYR A 45 -7.94 -22.28 -4.79
N LEU A 46 -7.12 -23.34 -4.85
CA LEU A 46 -7.55 -24.74 -4.72
C LEU A 46 -6.71 -25.42 -3.63
N ALA A 47 -7.35 -25.82 -2.53
CA ALA A 47 -6.69 -26.46 -1.39
C ALA A 47 -5.99 -27.79 -1.76
N GLY A 48 -4.99 -28.18 -0.96
CA GLY A 48 -4.17 -29.37 -1.22
C GLY A 48 -2.65 -29.12 -1.12
N ASN A 49 -2.21 -28.07 -0.43
CA ASN A 49 -0.82 -27.90 -0.04
C ASN A 49 -0.74 -27.33 1.38
N GLU A 50 -0.19 -28.12 2.30
CA GLU A 50 -0.09 -27.80 3.73
C GLU A 50 0.58 -26.44 4.02
N VAL A 51 1.47 -25.95 3.14
CA VAL A 51 2.14 -24.65 3.33
C VAL A 51 1.16 -23.50 3.12
N GLU A 52 0.48 -23.45 1.98
CA GLU A 52 -0.54 -22.43 1.70
C GLU A 52 -1.81 -22.61 2.56
N ASP A 53 -2.28 -23.84 2.76
CA ASP A 53 -3.48 -24.16 3.55
C ASP A 53 -3.31 -23.75 5.02
N LYS A 54 -2.16 -24.07 5.63
CA LYS A 54 -1.85 -23.61 7.01
C LYS A 54 -1.75 -22.09 7.06
N TYR A 55 -1.02 -21.47 6.13
CA TYR A 55 -0.80 -20.03 6.13
C TYR A 55 -2.11 -19.25 6.02
N LEU A 56 -3.06 -19.70 5.18
CA LEU A 56 -4.40 -19.14 5.11
C LEU A 56 -5.21 -19.36 6.40
N ALA A 57 -5.11 -20.53 7.02
CA ALA A 57 -5.81 -20.82 8.28
C ALA A 57 -5.28 -19.99 9.46
N ASP A 58 -3.98 -19.70 9.52
CA ASP A 58 -3.39 -18.81 10.52
C ASP A 58 -3.75 -17.33 10.23
N LEU A 59 -3.77 -16.92 8.96
CA LEU A 59 -4.23 -15.60 8.52
C LEU A 59 -5.71 -15.32 8.86
N GLN A 60 -6.57 -16.34 8.90
CA GLN A 60 -7.99 -16.21 9.31
C GLN A 60 -8.19 -15.98 10.81
N LYS A 61 -7.25 -16.41 11.67
CA LYS A 61 -7.30 -16.20 13.14
C LYS A 61 -6.81 -14.81 13.53
N LEU A 62 -5.85 -14.30 12.76
CA LEU A 62 -5.17 -13.03 12.99
C LEU A 62 -6.07 -11.85 13.40
N PRO A 63 -7.28 -11.63 12.83
CA PRO A 63 -8.12 -10.50 13.21
C PRO A 63 -8.59 -10.58 14.67
N ALA A 64 -9.01 -11.76 15.12
CA ALA A 64 -9.49 -11.98 16.49
C ALA A 64 -8.34 -11.97 17.51
N GLU A 65 -7.17 -12.50 17.14
CA GLU A 65 -5.96 -12.41 17.97
C GLU A 65 -5.44 -10.97 18.09
N PHE A 66 -5.54 -10.17 17.02
CA PHE A 66 -5.24 -8.74 17.03
C PHE A 66 -6.24 -7.95 17.88
N GLU A 67 -7.55 -8.17 17.68
CA GLU A 67 -8.62 -7.51 18.43
C GLU A 67 -8.48 -7.76 19.93
N LYS A 68 -8.28 -9.01 20.34
CA LYS A 68 -8.00 -9.38 21.73
C LYS A 68 -6.79 -8.62 22.31
N LEU A 69 -5.66 -8.54 21.59
CA LEU A 69 -4.47 -7.83 22.08
C LEU A 69 -4.70 -6.30 22.20
N VAL A 70 -5.62 -5.75 21.39
CA VAL A 70 -6.06 -4.35 21.51
C VAL A 70 -7.00 -4.15 22.71
N GLU A 71 -7.91 -5.09 22.98
CA GLU A 71 -8.74 -5.09 24.21
C GLU A 71 -7.90 -5.23 25.48
N GLU A 72 -6.86 -6.06 25.47
CA GLU A 72 -5.85 -6.20 26.54
C GLU A 72 -4.88 -5.00 26.59
N ASN A 73 -5.04 -4.01 25.70
CA ASN A 73 -4.23 -2.78 25.58
C ASN A 73 -2.73 -3.02 25.25
N ASP A 74 -2.32 -4.22 24.82
CA ASP A 74 -1.00 -4.49 24.27
C ASP A 74 -0.96 -4.27 22.75
N ILE A 75 -1.15 -3.01 22.38
CA ILE A 75 -1.02 -2.50 21.01
C ILE A 75 0.35 -2.85 20.41
N ARG A 76 1.40 -2.97 21.24
CA ARG A 76 2.76 -3.30 20.78
C ARG A 76 2.86 -4.75 20.30
N SER A 77 2.24 -5.69 21.00
CA SER A 77 2.15 -7.09 20.55
C SER A 77 1.17 -7.24 19.40
N ALA A 78 0.04 -6.52 19.40
CA ALA A 78 -0.93 -6.51 18.29
C ALA A 78 -0.27 -6.11 16.95
N ILE A 79 0.51 -5.02 16.93
CA ILE A 79 1.26 -4.58 15.73
C ILE A 79 2.29 -5.63 15.31
N LYS A 80 3.05 -6.21 16.27
CA LYS A 80 4.06 -7.24 15.98
C LYS A 80 3.45 -8.50 15.36
N LEU A 81 2.30 -8.94 15.88
CA LEU A 81 1.58 -10.13 15.40
C LEU A 81 1.25 -9.97 13.90
N VAL A 82 0.61 -8.85 13.53
CA VAL A 82 0.24 -8.55 12.14
C VAL A 82 1.46 -8.38 11.23
N LEU A 83 2.58 -7.83 11.74
CA LEU A 83 3.83 -7.75 10.98
C LEU A 83 4.56 -9.11 10.85
N ASN A 84 4.29 -10.10 11.71
CA ASN A 84 4.93 -11.42 11.64
C ASN A 84 4.44 -12.24 10.45
N ILE A 85 3.15 -12.13 10.13
CA ILE A 85 2.51 -12.67 8.91
C ILE A 85 3.24 -12.26 7.62
N SER A 86 3.90 -11.09 7.61
CA SER A 86 4.74 -10.62 6.49
C SER A 86 6.08 -11.36 6.37
N LYS A 87 6.64 -11.78 7.51
CA LYS A 87 7.87 -12.58 7.61
C LYS A 87 7.57 -14.03 7.22
N GLU A 88 6.44 -14.56 7.70
CA GLU A 88 5.93 -15.89 7.35
C GLU A 88 5.64 -16.03 5.85
N TYR A 89 4.96 -15.04 5.23
CA TYR A 89 4.78 -15.08 3.77
C TYR A 89 6.10 -15.04 3.00
N SER A 90 7.10 -14.32 3.51
CA SER A 90 8.43 -14.32 2.92
C SER A 90 9.05 -15.73 2.96
N SER A 91 8.86 -16.50 4.03
CA SER A 91 9.22 -17.92 4.08
C SER A 91 8.41 -18.79 3.11
N VAL A 92 7.10 -18.56 2.96
CA VAL A 92 6.27 -19.26 1.96
C VAL A 92 6.83 -19.05 0.54
N ILE A 93 7.25 -17.83 0.20
CA ILE A 93 7.90 -17.53 -1.09
C ILE A 93 9.21 -18.31 -1.29
N GLU A 94 10.10 -18.35 -0.29
CA GLU A 94 11.39 -19.05 -0.44
C GLU A 94 11.24 -20.58 -0.46
N VAL A 95 10.21 -21.13 0.19
CA VAL A 95 9.89 -22.57 0.17
C VAL A 95 9.20 -22.98 -1.13
N ARG A 96 8.15 -22.26 -1.55
CA ARG A 96 7.33 -22.62 -2.72
C ARG A 96 7.91 -22.12 -4.05
N LYS A 97 8.91 -21.22 -4.00
CA LYS A 97 9.71 -20.74 -5.15
C LYS A 97 8.87 -20.47 -6.41
N PRO A 98 7.91 -19.53 -6.36
CA PRO A 98 6.94 -19.33 -7.44
C PRO A 98 7.53 -18.92 -8.81
N TRP A 99 8.83 -18.59 -8.90
CA TRP A 99 9.55 -18.47 -10.18
C TRP A 99 9.89 -19.82 -10.82
N GLU A 100 10.11 -20.88 -10.03
CA GLU A 100 10.25 -22.26 -10.51
C GLU A 100 8.86 -22.84 -10.85
N LEU A 101 7.83 -22.58 -10.06
CA LEU A 101 6.44 -22.97 -10.39
C LEU A 101 6.00 -22.42 -11.75
N TYR A 102 6.29 -21.14 -12.03
CA TYR A 102 6.00 -20.52 -13.32
C TYR A 102 6.75 -21.18 -14.48
N LYS A 103 8.08 -21.36 -14.35
CA LYS A 103 8.92 -22.03 -15.37
C LYS A 103 8.48 -23.47 -15.67
N ASN A 104 7.99 -24.17 -14.65
CA ASN A 104 7.54 -25.56 -14.73
C ASN A 104 6.05 -25.68 -15.10
N ASN A 105 5.39 -24.60 -15.52
CA ASN A 105 3.97 -24.53 -15.89
C ASN A 105 3.00 -25.02 -14.78
N LYS A 106 3.40 -24.93 -13.50
CA LYS A 106 2.57 -25.26 -12.35
C LYS A 106 1.62 -24.11 -12.01
N THR A 107 0.69 -23.83 -12.93
CA THR A 107 -0.22 -22.67 -12.90
C THR A 107 -1.07 -22.59 -11.63
N GLN A 108 -1.69 -23.70 -11.20
CA GLN A 108 -2.51 -23.70 -9.98
C GLN A 108 -1.68 -23.54 -8.70
N GLU A 109 -0.50 -24.16 -8.63
CA GLU A 109 0.39 -23.97 -7.47
C GLU A 109 0.87 -22.51 -7.37
N LEU A 110 1.18 -21.89 -8.51
CA LEU A 110 1.52 -20.46 -8.59
C LEU A 110 0.33 -19.58 -8.15
N ALA A 111 -0.89 -19.93 -8.58
CA ALA A 111 -2.11 -19.25 -8.17
C ALA A 111 -2.34 -19.33 -6.66
N ASN A 112 -2.16 -20.50 -6.05
CA ASN A 112 -2.31 -20.70 -4.61
C ASN A 112 -1.37 -19.78 -3.80
N VAL A 113 -0.09 -19.75 -4.15
CA VAL A 113 0.90 -18.87 -3.50
C VAL A 113 0.54 -17.39 -3.67
N LEU A 114 0.18 -16.97 -4.89
CA LEU A 114 -0.16 -15.57 -5.18
C LEU A 114 -1.48 -15.13 -4.52
N PHE A 115 -2.47 -16.02 -4.42
CA PHE A 115 -3.72 -15.79 -3.70
C PHE A 115 -3.47 -15.62 -2.20
N ALA A 116 -2.68 -16.50 -1.59
CA ALA A 116 -2.30 -16.42 -0.18
C ALA A 116 -1.60 -15.08 0.16
N GLY A 117 -0.67 -14.64 -0.69
CA GLY A 117 -0.03 -13.33 -0.55
C GLY A 117 -0.95 -12.13 -0.78
N THR A 118 -1.95 -12.27 -1.65
CA THR A 118 -2.98 -11.23 -1.86
C THR A 118 -3.85 -11.07 -0.61
N CYS A 119 -4.27 -12.19 -0.01
CA CYS A 119 -4.99 -12.20 1.26
C CYS A 119 -4.14 -11.55 2.37
N ALA A 120 -2.85 -11.91 2.45
CA ALA A 120 -1.92 -11.33 3.42
C ALA A 120 -1.81 -9.81 3.31
N ILE A 121 -1.64 -9.27 2.09
CA ILE A 121 -1.64 -7.81 1.85
C ILE A 121 -2.95 -7.21 2.38
N ARG A 122 -4.13 -7.75 1.99
CA ARG A 122 -5.41 -7.19 2.41
C ARG A 122 -5.56 -7.15 3.93
N THR A 123 -5.33 -8.28 4.60
CA THR A 123 -5.47 -8.40 6.05
C THR A 123 -4.51 -7.46 6.79
N VAL A 124 -3.22 -7.41 6.39
CA VAL A 124 -2.23 -6.56 7.07
C VAL A 124 -2.53 -5.07 6.90
N PHE A 125 -2.88 -4.60 5.69
CA PHE A 125 -3.13 -3.17 5.47
C PHE A 125 -4.46 -2.68 6.06
N VAL A 126 -5.46 -3.54 6.22
CA VAL A 126 -6.72 -3.21 6.92
C VAL A 126 -6.50 -3.16 8.44
N LEU A 127 -5.87 -4.17 9.04
CA LEU A 127 -5.61 -4.19 10.49
C LEU A 127 -4.67 -3.04 10.94
N LEU A 128 -3.71 -2.66 10.08
CA LEU A 128 -2.80 -1.55 10.36
C LEU A 128 -3.25 -0.20 9.76
N GLU A 129 -4.43 -0.09 9.14
CA GLU A 129 -4.90 1.17 8.53
C GLU A 129 -4.91 2.38 9.50
N PRO A 130 -5.30 2.25 10.78
CA PRO A 130 -5.24 3.37 11.72
C PRO A 130 -3.83 3.97 11.92
N ILE A 131 -2.79 3.19 11.63
CA ILE A 131 -1.37 3.57 11.78
C ILE A 131 -0.76 3.93 10.42
N LEU A 132 -1.10 3.16 9.38
CA LEU A 132 -0.52 3.23 8.03
C LEU A 132 -1.41 3.97 7.03
N THR A 133 -2.39 4.74 7.48
CA THR A 133 -3.43 5.48 6.72
C THR A 133 -3.09 5.80 5.25
N THR A 134 -2.03 6.55 4.97
CA THR A 134 -1.61 6.90 3.59
C THR A 134 -1.14 5.68 2.79
N LYS A 135 -0.34 4.80 3.39
CA LYS A 135 0.20 3.61 2.74
C LYS A 135 -0.84 2.50 2.52
N SER A 136 -1.80 2.34 3.43
CA SER A 136 -2.96 1.47 3.19
C SER A 136 -3.73 1.95 1.95
N LYS A 137 -4.01 3.26 1.82
CA LYS A 137 -4.69 3.83 0.64
C LYS A 137 -3.91 3.66 -0.66
N GLU A 138 -2.59 3.89 -0.65
CA GLU A 138 -1.72 3.62 -1.80
C GLU A 138 -1.76 2.14 -2.23
N VAL A 139 -1.77 1.21 -1.26
CA VAL A 139 -1.86 -0.24 -1.52
C VAL A 139 -3.25 -0.62 -2.01
N TYR A 140 -4.32 -0.08 -1.44
CA TYR A 140 -5.70 -0.32 -1.90
C TYR A 140 -5.87 0.17 -3.35
N GLU A 141 -5.30 1.31 -3.72
CA GLU A 141 -5.30 1.81 -5.10
C GLU A 141 -4.57 0.84 -6.04
N GLN A 142 -3.38 0.37 -5.66
CA GLN A 142 -2.58 -0.53 -6.51
C GLN A 142 -3.16 -1.95 -6.59
N MET A 143 -3.70 -2.48 -5.49
CA MET A 143 -4.46 -3.74 -5.48
C MET A 143 -5.89 -3.58 -6.04
N ASN A 144 -6.30 -2.35 -6.38
CA ASN A 144 -7.62 -2.00 -6.88
C ASN A 144 -8.78 -2.45 -5.96
N PHE A 145 -8.56 -2.45 -4.64
CA PHE A 145 -9.55 -2.96 -3.69
C PHE A 145 -10.75 -2.02 -3.57
N THR A 146 -11.96 -2.60 -3.54
CA THR A 146 -13.20 -1.86 -3.29
C THR A 146 -13.34 -1.46 -1.83
N PRO A 147 -14.13 -0.41 -1.50
CA PRO A 147 -14.43 -0.04 -0.11
C PRO A 147 -15.13 -1.14 0.70
N GLU A 148 -15.64 -2.18 0.06
CA GLU A 148 -16.20 -3.38 0.70
C GLU A 148 -15.11 -4.40 1.05
N GLN A 149 -14.16 -4.64 0.13
CA GLN A 149 -13.02 -5.54 0.35
C GLN A 149 -12.12 -5.07 1.50
N THR A 150 -12.07 -3.76 1.79
CA THR A 150 -11.22 -3.18 2.84
C THR A 150 -11.92 -3.04 4.21
N GLN A 151 -13.14 -3.58 4.39
CA GLN A 151 -13.83 -3.50 5.69
C GLN A 151 -13.37 -4.62 6.64
N LEU A 152 -13.10 -4.29 7.91
CA LEU A 152 -12.65 -5.25 8.94
C LEU A 152 -13.52 -6.53 8.99
N LYS A 153 -14.85 -6.38 8.99
CA LYS A 153 -15.82 -7.50 8.97
C LYS A 153 -15.69 -8.46 7.77
N ASN A 154 -15.02 -8.04 6.70
CA ASN A 154 -14.92 -8.78 5.43
C ASN A 154 -13.54 -9.41 5.19
N ILE A 155 -12.52 -9.15 6.02
CA ILE A 155 -11.15 -9.58 5.70
C ILE A 155 -10.93 -11.09 5.71
N ASN A 156 -11.77 -11.85 6.43
CA ASN A 156 -11.80 -13.32 6.38
C ASN A 156 -12.62 -13.89 5.20
N ASN A 157 -13.43 -13.07 4.52
CA ASN A 157 -14.08 -13.48 3.27
C ASN A 157 -13.06 -13.37 2.11
N PHE A 158 -12.23 -14.39 1.95
CA PHE A 158 -11.25 -14.46 0.87
C PHE A 158 -11.89 -14.63 -0.52
N GLU A 159 -13.14 -15.10 -0.61
CA GLU A 159 -13.84 -15.29 -1.89
C GLU A 159 -14.04 -13.97 -2.65
N GLN A 160 -14.15 -12.85 -1.94
CA GLN A 160 -14.16 -11.50 -2.53
C GLN A 160 -12.91 -11.15 -3.37
N LEU A 161 -11.83 -11.93 -3.30
CA LEU A 161 -10.61 -11.73 -4.10
C LEU A 161 -10.52 -12.62 -5.35
N LEU A 162 -11.47 -13.53 -5.55
CA LEU A 162 -11.48 -14.46 -6.68
C LEU A 162 -11.68 -13.73 -8.02
N ASN A 163 -10.74 -13.90 -8.94
CA ASN A 163 -10.69 -13.23 -10.25
C ASN A 163 -10.59 -11.69 -10.17
N HIS A 164 -10.23 -11.14 -9.01
CA HIS A 164 -10.06 -9.71 -8.81
C HIS A 164 -8.88 -9.18 -9.64
N LYS A 165 -9.03 -8.02 -10.27
CA LYS A 165 -7.98 -7.40 -11.10
C LYS A 165 -7.30 -6.25 -10.39
N ILE A 166 -5.98 -6.35 -10.23
CA ILE A 166 -5.13 -5.30 -9.65
C ILE A 166 -4.76 -4.24 -10.70
N ASN A 167 -4.37 -3.05 -10.22
CA ASN A 167 -3.84 -1.99 -11.07
C ASN A 167 -2.34 -2.18 -11.32
N LYS A 168 -1.81 -1.46 -12.32
CA LYS A 168 -0.39 -1.53 -12.72
C LYS A 168 0.56 -1.19 -11.55
N SER A 169 1.67 -1.92 -11.44
CA SER A 169 2.63 -1.77 -10.35
C SER A 169 3.22 -0.34 -10.25
N LYS A 170 3.18 0.22 -9.04
CA LYS A 170 3.89 1.45 -8.62
C LYS A 170 4.85 1.13 -7.48
N LYS A 171 5.85 2.00 -7.26
CA LYS A 171 6.87 1.84 -6.21
C LYS A 171 6.42 2.46 -4.88
N LEU A 172 5.58 1.73 -4.14
CA LEU A 172 4.96 2.24 -2.90
C LEU A 172 5.93 2.39 -1.72
N PHE A 173 6.91 1.49 -1.60
CA PHE A 173 7.90 1.49 -0.53
C PHE A 173 9.26 2.00 -1.03
N GLN A 174 9.85 2.88 -0.23
CA GLN A 174 11.18 3.46 -0.43
C GLN A 174 11.88 3.48 0.94
N LYS A 175 13.19 3.30 0.98
CA LYS A 175 13.93 3.32 2.26
C LYS A 175 13.86 4.71 2.88
N LEU A 176 13.61 4.75 4.19
CA LEU A 176 13.60 5.98 4.95
C LEU A 176 15.04 6.40 5.27
N ASP A 177 15.36 7.67 5.05
CA ASP A 177 16.62 8.30 5.44
C ASP A 177 16.33 9.59 6.21
N VAL A 178 16.66 9.65 7.50
CA VAL A 178 16.39 10.83 8.34
C VAL A 178 17.40 11.96 8.14
N THR A 179 18.36 11.78 7.23
CA THR A 179 19.23 12.86 6.74
C THR A 179 18.68 13.55 5.49
N ASP A 180 17.67 12.97 4.82
CA ASP A 180 16.95 13.63 3.72
C ASP A 180 16.09 14.78 4.28
N PRO A 181 16.26 16.04 3.83
CA PRO A 181 15.48 17.18 4.30
C PRO A 181 13.96 17.07 4.02
N ASN A 182 13.53 16.14 3.17
CA ASN A 182 12.12 15.86 2.90
C ASN A 182 11.49 14.89 3.93
N VAL A 183 12.29 14.16 4.72
CA VAL A 183 11.79 13.18 5.71
C VAL A 183 11.36 13.87 7.00
N ASN A 184 10.11 14.34 6.99
CA ASN A 184 9.50 15.06 8.10
C ASN A 184 8.78 14.12 9.09
N LEU A 185 9.49 13.63 10.11
CA LEU A 185 8.97 12.79 11.21
C LEU A 185 7.98 13.50 12.18
N LYS A 186 7.28 14.55 11.75
CA LYS A 186 6.33 15.30 12.60
C LYS A 186 4.89 14.74 12.49
N PRO A 187 4.07 14.85 13.55
CA PRO A 187 2.65 14.48 13.51
C PRO A 187 1.90 15.12 12.34
N LEU A 188 0.98 14.34 11.76
CA LEU A 188 0.19 14.70 10.57
C LEU A 188 -0.65 15.97 10.76
N GLU A 189 -1.04 16.28 12.00
CA GLU A 189 -1.78 17.49 12.41
C GLU A 189 -1.13 18.80 11.92
N GLN A 190 0.20 18.83 11.78
CA GLN A 190 0.94 20.01 11.30
C GLN A 190 1.04 20.11 9.77
N GLN A 191 0.43 19.20 9.02
CA GLN A 191 0.50 19.17 7.55
C GLN A 191 -0.71 19.86 6.90
N GLU A 192 -1.93 19.70 7.44
CA GLU A 192 -3.14 20.28 6.86
C GLU A 192 -3.12 21.81 6.76
N THR A 193 -2.52 22.48 7.74
CA THR A 193 -2.45 23.95 7.79
C THR A 193 -1.66 24.52 6.60
N LYS A 194 -0.52 23.90 6.26
CA LYS A 194 0.30 24.31 5.11
C LYS A 194 -0.37 24.04 3.76
N THR A 195 -1.14 22.95 3.64
CA THR A 195 -1.88 22.66 2.40
C THR A 195 -2.99 23.69 2.12
N LYS A 196 -3.55 24.31 3.16
CA LYS A 196 -4.54 25.39 3.02
C LYS A 196 -3.86 26.69 2.53
N GLU A 197 -2.80 27.16 3.20
CA GLU A 197 -2.08 28.38 2.78
C GLU A 197 -1.57 28.36 1.33
N VAL A 198 -1.11 27.20 0.84
CA VAL A 198 -0.64 27.06 -0.55
C VAL A 198 -1.81 27.13 -1.56
N LYS A 199 -3.00 26.63 -1.20
CA LYS A 199 -4.20 26.72 -2.05
C LYS A 199 -4.72 28.16 -2.11
N ASP A 200 -4.80 28.86 -0.98
CA ASP A 200 -5.27 30.25 -0.94
C ASP A 200 -4.38 31.23 -1.71
N LYS A 201 -3.05 31.01 -1.71
CA LYS A 201 -2.13 31.80 -2.55
C LYS A 201 -2.35 31.53 -4.04
N LYS A 202 -2.43 30.26 -4.45
CA LYS A 202 -2.60 29.89 -5.86
C LYS A 202 -3.96 30.29 -6.44
N ALA A 203 -5.00 30.37 -5.60
CA ALA A 203 -6.32 30.88 -5.98
C ALA A 203 -6.31 32.40 -6.28
N LYS A 204 -5.48 33.19 -5.60
CA LYS A 204 -5.41 34.66 -5.78
C LYS A 204 -4.60 35.11 -7.01
N GLU A 205 -3.71 34.29 -7.53
CA GLU A 205 -2.97 34.60 -8.77
C GLU A 205 -3.81 34.31 -10.03
N SER A 206 -4.65 33.27 -9.99
CA SER A 206 -5.42 32.80 -11.17
C SER A 206 -6.64 33.66 -11.54
N SER A 207 -6.91 34.77 -10.84
CA SER A 207 -8.07 35.65 -11.09
C SER A 207 -7.71 37.00 -11.72
N LYS A 208 -6.49 37.16 -12.26
CA LYS A 208 -5.98 38.42 -12.82
C LYS A 208 -5.52 38.32 -14.28
N GLN A 209 -6.28 37.65 -15.14
CA GLN A 209 -6.14 37.87 -16.59
C GLN A 209 -7.45 37.66 -17.38
N SER A 210 -7.91 38.77 -17.99
CA SER A 210 -8.82 38.83 -19.15
C SER A 210 -10.32 38.51 -18.92
N PRO A 211 -11.25 39.02 -19.77
CA PRO A 211 -11.02 39.71 -21.06
C PRO A 211 -11.62 41.13 -21.19
N LYS A 212 -11.18 41.86 -22.23
CA LYS A 212 -12.01 42.82 -22.97
C LYS A 212 -11.42 43.20 -24.34
N GLU A 213 -12.28 43.21 -25.35
CA GLU A 213 -12.10 43.61 -26.76
C GLU A 213 -13.45 44.22 -27.23
N PRO A 214 -13.58 44.86 -28.41
CA PRO A 214 -12.58 45.49 -29.30
C PRO A 214 -13.03 46.94 -29.68
N THR A 215 -12.76 47.39 -30.93
CA THR A 215 -13.15 48.68 -31.60
C THR A 215 -12.38 49.94 -31.16
N LYS A 216 -12.04 50.95 -31.99
CA LYS A 216 -12.15 51.30 -33.45
C LYS A 216 -11.22 52.54 -33.68
N GLU A 217 -10.83 53.07 -34.86
CA GLU A 217 -10.72 52.64 -36.28
C GLU A 217 -10.20 53.84 -37.15
N GLN A 218 -9.54 53.56 -38.30
CA GLN A 218 -9.17 54.52 -39.39
C GLN A 218 -8.16 55.64 -39.05
N ALA A 219 -7.34 56.19 -39.97
CA ALA A 219 -7.15 56.05 -41.44
C ALA A 219 -5.61 56.06 -41.79
N LYS A 220 -5.05 56.31 -42.99
CA LYS A 220 -5.55 56.76 -44.33
C LYS A 220 -4.56 56.40 -45.48
N GLU A 221 -5.00 56.63 -46.71
CA GLU A 221 -4.31 56.76 -48.02
C GLU A 221 -3.15 57.80 -48.09
N PRO A 222 -2.33 57.91 -49.19
CA PRO A 222 -2.66 57.56 -50.60
C PRO A 222 -1.56 56.96 -51.54
N THR A 223 -2.03 56.53 -52.73
CA THR A 223 -1.27 56.31 -54.00
C THR A 223 -0.19 55.23 -54.02
N LYS A 224 0.11 54.59 -55.17
CA LYS A 224 -0.16 54.94 -56.58
C LYS A 224 -0.62 53.73 -57.39
#